data_AF-Q1L8C6-F1
#
_entry.id   AF-Q1L8C6-F1
#
_cell.length_a   1.000
_cell.length_b   1.000
_cell.length_c   1.000
_cell.angle_alpha   90.00
_cell.angle_beta   90.00
_cell.angle_gamma   90.00
#
_symmetry.space_group_name_H-M   'P 1'
#
loop_
_entity.id
_entity.type
_entity.pdbx_description
1 polymer ?
#
loop_
_entity_poly.entity_id
_entity_poly.type
_entity_poly.pdbx_seq_one_letter_code
_entity_poly.pdbx_strand_id
1 'polypeptide(L)'
;MASQTWLESSLRRSYELGQEVLEKAKRRSVSSSSTKSRPTLGFCHKERGSEGDTCHSNLNHAFATIVEYMSETTRQCKKYYTSVHRTQPSEQEHICRYHSQQTLKTADQKHNATAATKQYAGLSEAEDFLIEVSPGTYSITAAMQDTRPQTKTVHVDAGESMSLAFNL
;
A
#
# COMPACT_ATOMS: atom_id res chain seq x y z
N MET A 1 6.70 37.29 -35.53
CA MET A 1 6.34 38.08 -34.32
C MET A 1 5.24 37.44 -33.47
N ALA A 2 4.24 36.72 -34.02
CA ALA A 2 3.16 36.15 -33.21
C ALA A 2 3.59 35.10 -32.15
N SER A 3 4.59 34.27 -32.45
CA SER A 3 5.07 33.23 -31.52
C SER A 3 5.64 33.79 -30.21
N GLN A 4 6.34 34.93 -30.28
CA GLN A 4 6.96 35.57 -29.12
C GLN A 4 5.90 36.15 -28.16
N THR A 5 4.84 36.76 -28.72
CA THR A 5 3.72 37.31 -27.93
C THR A 5 2.91 36.22 -27.20
N TRP A 6 2.75 35.04 -27.80
CA TRP A 6 2.05 33.92 -27.17
C TRP A 6 2.85 33.34 -26.00
N LEU A 7 4.15 33.15 -26.17
CA LEU A 7 5.03 32.64 -25.11
C LEU A 7 5.03 33.56 -23.89
N GLU A 8 5.16 34.87 -24.12
CA GLU A 8 5.15 35.87 -23.04
C GLU A 8 3.79 35.92 -22.32
N SER A 9 2.68 35.84 -23.07
CA SER A 9 1.33 35.76 -22.50
C SER A 9 1.11 34.48 -21.69
N SER A 10 1.68 33.35 -22.12
CA SER A 10 1.60 32.08 -21.39
C SER A 10 2.41 32.11 -20.10
N LEU A 11 3.63 32.67 -20.15
CA LEU A 11 4.50 32.81 -18.98
C LEU A 11 3.88 33.74 -17.93
N ARG A 12 3.32 34.87 -18.37
CA ARG A 12 2.64 35.82 -17.47
C ARG A 12 1.44 35.20 -16.76
N ARG A 13 0.58 34.47 -17.48
CA ARG A 13 -0.55 33.74 -16.87
C ARG A 13 -0.09 32.70 -15.85
N SER A 14 0.96 31.96 -16.18
CA SER A 14 1.53 30.94 -15.28
C SER A 14 2.11 31.56 -14.01
N TYR A 15 2.77 32.72 -14.13
CA TYR A 15 3.29 33.49 -13.00
C TYR A 15 2.17 34.01 -12.09
N GLU A 16 1.11 34.60 -12.67
CA GLU A 16 -0.05 35.11 -11.93
C GLU A 16 -0.76 33.98 -11.16
N LEU A 17 -0.99 32.82 -11.81
CA LEU A 17 -1.56 31.64 -11.16
C LEU A 17 -0.65 31.09 -10.06
N GLY A 18 0.66 31.02 -10.31
CA GLY A 18 1.66 30.57 -9.33
C GLY A 18 1.67 31.44 -8.07
N GLN A 19 1.53 32.76 -8.23
CA GLN A 19 1.40 33.69 -7.09
C GLN A 19 0.10 33.48 -6.31
N GLU A 20 -1.03 33.30 -6.99
CA GLU A 20 -2.31 33.05 -6.32
C GLU A 20 -2.26 31.77 -5.47
N VAL A 21 -1.70 30.69 -6.03
CA VAL A 21 -1.52 29.42 -5.31
C VAL A 21 -0.61 29.58 -4.09
N LEU A 22 0.50 30.33 -4.22
CA LEU A 22 1.40 30.61 -3.11
C LEU A 22 0.71 31.39 -1.99
N GLU A 23 -0.02 32.46 -2.31
CA GLU A 23 -0.73 33.26 -1.31
C GLU A 23 -1.87 32.47 -0.65
N LYS A 24 -2.55 31.60 -1.41
CA LYS A 24 -3.55 30.67 -0.87
C LYS A 24 -2.92 29.63 0.06
N ALA A 25 -1.74 29.11 -0.27
CA ALA A 25 -0.98 28.20 0.58
C ALA A 25 -0.48 28.90 1.86
N LYS A 26 0.01 30.14 1.77
CA LYS A 26 0.39 30.95 2.94
C LYS A 26 -0.78 31.23 3.88
N ARG A 27 -1.99 31.46 3.35
CA ARG A 27 -3.20 31.62 4.18
C ARG A 27 -3.63 30.33 4.86
N ARG A 28 -3.32 29.18 4.25
CA ARG A 28 -3.61 27.84 4.79
C ARG A 28 -2.46 27.25 5.59
N SER A 29 -1.32 27.93 5.66
CA SER A 29 -0.16 27.38 6.35
C SER A 29 -0.48 27.33 7.84
N VAL A 30 -0.71 26.11 8.32
CA VAL A 30 -0.82 25.83 9.74
C VAL A 30 0.61 25.84 10.24
N SER A 31 0.96 26.82 11.08
CA SER A 31 2.17 26.73 11.90
C SER A 31 1.99 25.53 12.82
N SER A 32 2.60 24.40 12.45
CA SER A 32 2.62 23.18 13.27
C SER A 32 3.37 23.36 14.59
N SER A 33 3.86 24.56 14.89
CA SER A 33 4.43 25.01 16.16
C SER A 33 3.42 25.79 17.02
N SER A 34 2.20 25.28 17.19
CA SER A 34 1.29 25.77 18.24
C SER A 34 1.19 24.73 19.36
N THR A 35 2.29 24.57 20.09
CA THR A 35 2.32 24.05 21.46
C THR A 35 1.63 25.08 22.38
N LYS A 36 0.34 25.33 22.16
CA LYS A 36 -0.50 26.13 23.05
C LYS A 36 -1.16 25.17 24.02
N SER A 37 -0.59 25.17 25.22
CA SER A 37 -1.15 24.73 26.49
C SER A 37 -2.68 24.64 26.47
N ARG A 38 -3.17 23.41 26.45
CA ARG A 38 -4.58 23.03 26.68
C ARG A 38 -5.02 23.59 28.04
N PRO A 39 -6.18 24.28 28.13
CA PRO A 39 -6.82 24.55 29.41
C PRO A 39 -7.32 23.24 30.00
N THR A 40 -6.74 22.90 31.15
CA THR A 40 -7.29 22.15 32.29
C THR A 40 -8.68 21.54 32.10
N LEU A 41 -8.75 20.21 32.01
CA LEU A 41 -9.82 19.44 32.66
C LEU A 41 -9.33 18.02 32.97
N GLY A 42 -9.09 17.79 34.27
CA GLY A 42 -9.29 16.52 34.98
C GLY A 42 -8.34 15.33 34.74
N PHE A 43 -7.66 14.92 35.82
CA PHE A 43 -7.12 13.56 36.06
C PHE A 43 -5.84 13.23 35.25
N CYS A 44 -4.70 12.80 35.81
CA CYS A 44 -4.39 12.29 37.14
C CYS A 44 -2.87 12.39 37.42
N HIS A 45 -2.57 12.56 38.70
CA HIS A 45 -1.39 12.22 39.49
C HIS A 45 0.05 12.34 38.94
N LYS A 46 0.79 13.25 39.63
CA LYS A 46 2.24 13.38 39.79
C LYS A 46 3.01 12.05 39.78
N GLU A 47 4.16 12.02 39.11
CA GLU A 47 5.47 11.92 39.78
C GLU A 47 6.63 12.32 38.84
N ARG A 48 7.20 13.48 39.18
CA ARG A 48 8.58 13.98 39.03
C ARG A 48 9.57 13.15 38.20
N GLY A 49 9.98 13.70 37.04
CA GLY A 49 11.29 13.44 36.42
C GLY A 49 11.24 13.31 34.89
N SER A 50 11.98 14.16 34.19
CA SER A 50 12.20 14.17 32.73
C SER A 50 11.09 14.77 31.87
N GLU A 51 11.17 16.10 31.71
CA GLU A 51 10.42 16.89 30.74
C GLU A 51 11.02 16.67 29.34
N GLY A 52 10.25 16.09 28.39
CA GLY A 52 10.70 16.03 26.99
C GLY A 52 9.88 15.19 26.01
N ASP A 53 9.23 14.11 26.45
CA ASP A 53 8.66 13.13 25.49
C ASP A 53 7.33 12.46 25.95
N THR A 54 6.57 13.11 26.83
CA THR A 54 5.37 12.51 27.42
C THR A 54 4.16 12.47 26.47
N CYS A 55 4.10 13.32 25.43
CA CYS A 55 2.97 13.31 24.49
C CYS A 55 3.08 12.18 23.46
N HIS A 56 4.26 11.97 22.87
CA HIS A 56 4.49 10.85 21.95
C HIS A 56 4.52 9.52 22.69
N SER A 57 5.01 9.48 23.94
CA SER A 57 4.93 8.27 24.76
C SER A 57 3.49 7.78 24.95
N ASN A 58 2.53 8.69 25.18
CA ASN A 58 1.12 8.30 25.34
C ASN A 58 0.51 7.78 24.02
N LEU A 59 0.75 8.47 22.90
CA LEU A 59 0.25 8.06 21.59
C LEU A 59 0.88 6.74 21.10
N ASN A 60 2.20 6.60 21.20
CA ASN A 60 2.93 5.38 20.86
C ASN A 60 2.49 4.21 21.74
N HIS A 61 2.27 4.46 23.04
CA HIS A 61 1.70 3.47 23.95
C HIS A 61 0.28 3.08 23.53
N ALA A 62 -0.60 4.04 23.20
CA ALA A 62 -1.95 3.75 22.71
C ALA A 62 -1.94 2.92 21.42
N PHE A 63 -1.08 3.24 20.46
CA PHE A 63 -0.91 2.42 19.25
C PHE A 63 -0.37 1.03 19.56
N ALA A 64 0.63 0.91 20.45
CA ALA A 64 1.16 -0.37 20.88
C ALA A 64 0.08 -1.24 21.54
N THR A 65 -0.75 -0.64 22.40
CA THR A 65 -1.90 -1.29 23.04
C THR A 65 -2.93 -1.76 22.03
N ILE A 66 -3.24 -0.97 20.99
CA ILE A 66 -4.14 -1.41 19.90
C ILE A 66 -3.55 -2.61 19.17
N VAL A 67 -2.26 -2.58 18.82
CA VAL A 67 -1.57 -3.68 18.15
C VAL A 67 -1.57 -4.95 19.01
N GLU A 68 -1.35 -4.81 20.33
CA GLU A 68 -1.42 -5.91 21.28
C GLU A 68 -2.84 -6.52 21.32
N TYR A 69 -3.88 -5.69 21.45
CA TYR A 69 -5.27 -6.17 21.43
C TYR A 69 -5.65 -6.83 20.10
N MET A 70 -5.20 -6.30 18.96
CA MET A 70 -5.43 -6.92 17.65
C MET A 70 -4.73 -8.28 17.53
N SER A 71 -3.51 -8.38 18.05
CA SER A 71 -2.73 -9.63 18.05
C SER A 71 -3.38 -10.69 18.94
N GLU A 72 -3.81 -10.29 20.14
CA GLU A 72 -4.52 -11.14 21.07
C GLU A 72 -5.86 -11.61 20.50
N THR A 73 -6.65 -10.71 19.89
CA THR A 73 -7.92 -11.04 19.24
C THR A 73 -7.72 -12.04 18.11
N THR A 74 -6.69 -11.86 17.27
CA THR A 74 -6.36 -12.79 16.18
C THR A 74 -5.98 -14.18 16.73
N ARG A 75 -5.22 -14.21 17.83
CA ARG A 75 -4.83 -15.46 18.51
C ARG A 75 -6.04 -16.19 19.10
N GLN A 76 -6.96 -15.48 19.72
CA GLN A 76 -8.19 -16.05 20.26
C GLN A 76 -9.12 -16.57 19.15
N CYS A 77 -9.27 -15.81 18.07
CA CYS A 77 -10.01 -16.22 16.87
C CYS A 77 -9.47 -17.53 16.30
N LYS A 78 -8.16 -17.61 16.11
CA LYS A 78 -7.48 -18.83 15.68
C LYS A 78 -7.73 -20.00 16.63
N LYS A 79 -7.59 -19.79 17.95
CA LYS A 79 -7.84 -20.82 18.96
C LYS A 79 -9.27 -21.36 18.86
N TYR A 80 -10.26 -20.47 18.78
CA TYR A 80 -11.67 -20.83 18.60
C TYR A 80 -11.87 -21.71 17.37
N TYR A 81 -11.44 -21.28 16.18
CA TYR A 81 -11.65 -22.02 14.93
C TYR A 81 -10.80 -23.30 14.81
N THR A 82 -9.67 -23.41 15.50
CA THR A 82 -8.94 -24.70 15.59
C THR A 82 -9.64 -25.70 16.52
N SER A 83 -10.38 -25.22 17.52
CA SER A 83 -11.09 -26.07 18.50
C SER A 83 -12.51 -26.47 18.06
N VAL A 84 -13.16 -25.65 17.24
CA VAL A 84 -14.53 -25.88 16.80
C VAL A 84 -14.51 -26.64 15.46
N HIS A 85 -14.91 -27.91 15.48
CA HIS A 85 -14.94 -28.78 14.28
C HIS A 85 -16.19 -28.61 13.41
N ARG A 86 -17.12 -27.72 13.79
CA ARG A 86 -18.32 -27.40 13.03
C ARG A 86 -18.27 -25.95 12.59
N THR A 87 -17.85 -25.74 11.36
CA THR A 87 -17.84 -24.42 10.74
C THR A 87 -19.14 -24.28 9.96
N GLN A 88 -19.95 -23.28 10.32
CA GLN A 88 -21.09 -22.89 9.49
C GLN A 88 -20.57 -22.45 8.11
N PRO A 89 -21.35 -22.59 7.02
CA PRO A 89 -20.91 -22.14 5.69
C PRO A 89 -20.43 -20.68 5.67
N SER A 90 -21.03 -19.81 6.48
CA SER A 90 -20.60 -18.41 6.66
C SER A 90 -19.23 -18.26 7.33
N GLU A 91 -18.84 -19.20 8.19
CA GLU A 91 -17.53 -19.20 8.87
C GLU A 91 -16.42 -19.75 7.97
N GLN A 92 -16.77 -20.53 6.94
CA GLN A 92 -15.79 -21.05 6.00
C GLN A 92 -15.08 -19.92 5.23
N GLU A 93 -15.82 -18.88 4.82
CA GLU A 93 -15.24 -17.69 4.19
C GLU A 93 -14.24 -16.98 5.12
N HIS A 94 -14.58 -16.86 6.40
CA HIS A 94 -13.70 -16.30 7.41
C HIS A 94 -12.40 -17.13 7.55
N ILE A 95 -12.52 -18.44 7.73
CA ILE A 95 -11.37 -19.34 7.90
C ILE A 95 -10.46 -19.30 6.69
N CYS A 96 -11.03 -19.35 5.49
CA CYS A 96 -10.26 -19.25 4.25
C CYS A 96 -9.52 -17.92 4.12
N ARG A 97 -10.09 -16.80 4.59
CA ARG A 97 -9.46 -15.48 4.51
C ARG A 97 -8.38 -15.26 5.58
N TYR A 98 -8.60 -15.70 6.81
CA TYR A 98 -7.76 -15.33 7.95
C TYR A 98 -6.87 -16.46 8.51
N HIS A 99 -7.17 -17.73 8.21
CA HIS A 99 -6.50 -18.90 8.81
C HIS A 99 -5.97 -19.94 7.80
N SER A 100 -6.27 -19.79 6.50
CA SER A 100 -5.85 -20.74 5.44
C SER A 100 -4.34 -20.97 5.35
N GLN A 101 -3.52 -20.02 5.77
CA GLN A 101 -2.07 -20.10 5.64
C GLN A 101 -1.41 -21.15 6.55
N GLN A 102 -2.12 -21.69 7.55
CA GLN A 102 -1.50 -22.59 8.52
C GLN A 102 -1.36 -24.04 8.03
N THR A 103 -2.06 -24.45 6.98
CA THR A 103 -1.82 -25.77 6.36
C THR A 103 -0.53 -25.82 5.53
N LEU A 104 0.11 -24.68 5.25
CA LEU A 104 1.33 -24.62 4.43
C LEU A 104 2.63 -24.89 5.22
N LYS A 105 2.59 -25.05 6.55
CA LYS A 105 3.81 -25.22 7.37
C LYS A 105 4.11 -26.67 7.81
N THR A 106 3.35 -27.66 7.34
CA THR A 106 3.57 -29.09 7.67
C THR A 106 3.73 -29.98 6.44
N ALA A 107 3.99 -29.39 5.27
CA ALA A 107 4.03 -30.11 4.03
C ALA A 107 5.22 -29.66 3.15
N ASP A 108 6.36 -30.31 3.34
CA ASP A 108 7.24 -30.73 2.22
C ASP A 108 6.50 -31.68 1.25
N GLN A 109 5.20 -31.48 1.07
CA GLN A 109 4.28 -32.39 0.41
C GLN A 109 3.28 -31.56 -0.37
N LYS A 110 3.65 -31.30 -1.62
CA LYS A 110 2.76 -31.11 -2.78
C LYS A 110 1.27 -31.30 -2.43
N HIS A 111 0.50 -30.22 -2.33
CA HIS A 111 -0.88 -30.20 -2.85
C HIS A 111 -1.48 -28.78 -2.81
N ASN A 112 -1.50 -28.17 -3.99
CA ASN A 112 -2.58 -27.36 -4.58
C ASN A 112 -3.70 -26.89 -3.62
N ALA A 113 -3.71 -25.61 -3.30
CA ALA A 113 -4.91 -24.89 -2.88
C ALA A 113 -5.36 -23.99 -4.03
N THR A 114 -6.47 -24.40 -4.62
CA THR A 114 -7.22 -23.82 -5.73
C THR A 114 -7.70 -22.40 -5.38
N ALA A 115 -6.92 -21.39 -5.77
CA ALA A 115 -7.49 -20.11 -6.15
C ALA A 115 -8.09 -20.28 -7.54
N ALA A 116 -9.37 -19.98 -7.68
CA ALA A 116 -10.07 -19.97 -8.96
C ALA A 116 -9.47 -18.87 -9.87
N THR A 117 -8.36 -19.20 -10.51
CA THR A 117 -7.82 -18.53 -11.68
C THR A 117 -7.16 -19.64 -12.48
N LYS A 118 -7.80 -20.00 -13.60
CA LYS A 118 -7.51 -21.11 -14.52
C LYS A 118 -6.11 -21.71 -14.34
N GLN A 119 -6.01 -22.80 -13.59
CA GLN A 119 -4.85 -23.68 -13.61
C GLN A 119 -4.86 -24.40 -14.95
N TYR A 120 -4.12 -23.88 -15.95
CA TYR A 120 -3.55 -24.74 -16.98
C TYR A 120 -2.40 -25.51 -16.33
N ALA A 121 -2.76 -26.59 -15.64
CA ALA A 121 -1.82 -27.60 -15.24
C ALA A 121 -1.32 -28.29 -16.51
N GLY A 122 -0.05 -28.10 -16.83
CA GLY A 122 0.64 -28.82 -17.88
C GLY A 122 0.74 -28.04 -19.18
N LEU A 123 1.78 -27.22 -19.31
CA LEU A 123 2.88 -27.42 -20.26
C LEU A 123 3.89 -26.29 -20.04
N SER A 124 5.16 -26.68 -19.94
CA SER A 124 6.30 -25.79 -19.90
C SER A 124 6.50 -25.17 -21.28
N GLU A 125 5.64 -24.22 -21.65
CA GLU A 125 5.74 -23.47 -22.91
C GLU A 125 5.68 -21.97 -22.63
N ALA A 126 6.41 -21.19 -23.43
CA ALA A 126 6.50 -19.75 -23.29
C ALA A 126 5.11 -19.12 -23.55
N GLU A 127 4.41 -18.73 -22.49
CA GLU A 127 3.14 -18.01 -22.61
C GLU A 127 3.40 -16.51 -22.81
N ASP A 128 2.78 -15.96 -23.86
CA ASP A 128 2.77 -14.51 -24.10
C ASP A 128 1.72 -13.83 -23.21
N PHE A 129 2.10 -12.68 -22.63
CA PHE A 129 1.20 -11.84 -21.83
C PHE A 129 0.77 -10.62 -22.62
N LEU A 130 -0.54 -10.35 -22.68
CA LEU A 130 -1.08 -9.10 -23.20
C LEU A 130 -1.42 -8.16 -22.04
N ILE A 131 -0.86 -6.94 -22.07
CA ILE A 131 -1.09 -5.90 -21.06
C ILE A 131 -1.57 -4.64 -21.77
N GLU A 132 -2.78 -4.19 -21.45
CA GLU A 132 -3.32 -2.91 -21.93
C GLU A 132 -3.00 -1.80 -20.91
N VAL A 133 -2.45 -0.69 -21.40
CA VAL A 133 -2.04 0.46 -20.59
C VAL A 133 -2.51 1.76 -21.21
N SER A 134 -2.64 2.81 -20.40
CA SER A 134 -2.82 4.17 -20.93
C SER A 134 -1.53 4.66 -21.62
N PRO A 135 -1.60 5.70 -22.47
CA PRO A 135 -0.38 6.25 -23.07
C PRO A 135 0.58 6.77 -22.01
N GLY A 136 1.88 6.46 -22.14
CA GLY A 136 2.87 6.84 -21.14
C GLY A 136 4.19 6.07 -21.22
N THR A 137 5.08 6.35 -20.28
CA THR A 137 6.37 5.66 -20.14
C THR A 137 6.30 4.66 -19.00
N TYR A 138 6.59 3.39 -19.29
CA TYR A 138 6.46 2.26 -18.37
C TYR A 138 7.79 1.54 -18.19
N SER A 139 8.04 1.01 -16.99
CA SER A 139 9.15 0.08 -16.73
C SER A 139 8.59 -1.30 -16.42
N ILE A 140 8.79 -2.23 -17.34
CA ILE A 140 8.22 -3.57 -17.31
C ILE A 140 9.30 -4.53 -16.86
N THR A 141 9.03 -5.27 -15.78
CA THR A 141 9.99 -6.23 -15.20
C THR A 141 9.42 -7.64 -15.28
N ALA A 142 10.16 -8.54 -15.91
CA ALA A 142 9.86 -9.97 -15.93
C ALA A 142 10.83 -10.73 -15.02
N ALA A 143 10.33 -11.74 -14.31
CA ALA A 143 11.11 -12.55 -13.39
C ALA A 143 10.56 -13.98 -13.34
N MET A 144 11.45 -14.97 -13.26
CA MET A 144 11.12 -16.39 -13.12
C MET A 144 11.89 -16.95 -11.92
N GLN A 145 11.42 -18.07 -11.35
CA GLN A 145 12.17 -18.77 -10.30
C GLN A 145 13.53 -19.17 -10.87
N ASP A 146 14.58 -18.94 -10.08
CA ASP A 146 15.99 -19.23 -10.39
C ASP A 146 16.67 -18.36 -11.46
N THR A 147 16.03 -17.28 -11.92
CA THR A 147 16.63 -16.36 -12.89
C THR A 147 16.68 -14.91 -12.39
N ARG A 148 17.61 -14.12 -12.94
CA ARG A 148 17.72 -12.70 -12.59
C ARG A 148 16.59 -11.93 -13.26
N PRO A 149 15.84 -11.08 -12.54
CA PRO A 149 14.82 -10.23 -13.13
C PRO A 149 15.37 -9.35 -14.25
N GLN A 150 14.62 -9.23 -15.35
CA GLN A 150 14.95 -8.37 -16.48
C GLN A 150 13.92 -7.23 -16.57
N THR A 151 14.41 -5.98 -16.62
CA THR A 151 13.56 -4.77 -16.73
C THR A 151 13.81 -4.06 -18.06
N LYS A 152 12.73 -3.65 -18.74
CA LYS A 152 12.76 -2.82 -19.95
C LYS A 152 11.88 -1.59 -19.77
N THR A 153 12.39 -0.42 -20.14
CA THR A 153 11.61 0.81 -20.16
C THR A 153 11.10 1.06 -21.58
N VAL A 154 9.79 1.29 -21.71
CA VAL A 154 9.10 1.50 -22.98
C VAL A 154 8.22 2.74 -22.92
N HIS A 155 8.07 3.40 -24.06
CA HIS A 155 7.09 4.47 -24.24
C HIS A 155 5.97 3.92 -25.12
N VAL A 156 4.72 4.08 -24.72
CA VAL A 156 3.54 3.57 -25.42
C VAL A 156 2.64 4.75 -25.81
N ASP A 157 2.45 4.95 -27.11
CA ASP A 157 1.54 5.95 -27.66
C ASP A 157 0.08 5.47 -27.69
N ALA A 158 -0.87 6.39 -27.87
CA ALA A 158 -2.29 6.05 -27.93
C ALA A 158 -2.61 5.19 -29.17
N GLY A 159 -3.09 3.97 -28.93
CA GLY A 159 -3.40 2.99 -29.98
C GLY A 159 -2.20 2.20 -30.48
N GLU A 160 -1.02 2.41 -29.90
CA GLU A 160 0.16 1.61 -30.19
C GLU A 160 0.10 0.24 -29.49
N SER A 161 0.71 -0.77 -30.11
CA SER A 161 0.90 -2.08 -29.50
C SER A 161 2.36 -2.52 -29.68
N MET A 162 2.99 -2.97 -28.60
CA MET A 162 4.39 -3.37 -28.58
C MET A 162 4.53 -4.82 -28.11
N SER A 163 5.39 -5.59 -28.77
CA SER A 163 5.78 -6.93 -28.34
C SER A 163 7.13 -6.87 -27.60
N LEU A 164 7.18 -7.43 -26.40
CA LEU A 164 8.37 -7.45 -25.56
C LEU A 164 8.75 -8.89 -25.23
N ALA A 165 9.92 -9.30 -25.70
CA ALA A 165 10.52 -10.58 -25.33
C ALA A 165 11.45 -10.41 -24.11
N PHE A 166 11.30 -11.25 -23.11
CA PHE A 166 12.21 -11.34 -21.96
C PHE A 166 12.94 -12.68 -21.98
N ASN A 167 14.27 -12.63 -21.93
CA ASN A 167 15.09 -13.84 -21.83
C ASN A 167 15.40 -14.05 -20.35
N LEU A 168 14.55 -14.84 -19.69
CA LEU A 168 14.66 -15.18 -18.27
C LEU A 168 15.45 -16.46 -18.11
#